data_AF-A0A1H8J582-F1
#
_entry.id   AF-A0A1H8J582-F1
#
_cell.length_a   1.000
_cell.length_b   1.000
_cell.length_c   1.000
_cell.angle_alpha   90.00
_cell.angle_beta   90.00
_cell.angle_gamma   90.00
#
_symmetry.space_group_name_H-M   'P 1'
#
loop_
_entity.id
_entity.type
_entity.pdbx_description
1 polymer ?
#
loop_
_entity_poly.entity_id
_entity_poly.type
_entity_poly.pdbx_seq_one_letter_code
_entity_poly.pdbx_strand_id
1 'polypeptide(L)'
;MSYINLKERYFLAKNLMKLAGKSKKKDRFIIASILNKIGDPDMVLTHEETGFLKNKLDCYLDEAMDNRDEHSIEFLKNLKTKV
;
A
#
# COMPACT_ATOMS: atom_id res chain seq x y z
N MET A 1 -13.15 9.00 -6.14
CA MET A 1 -12.63 7.62 -6.25
C MET A 1 -11.38 7.70 -7.10
N SER A 2 -10.23 7.35 -6.52
CA SER A 2 -8.96 7.38 -7.24
C SER A 2 -8.68 5.97 -7.75
N TYR A 3 -8.67 5.81 -9.07
CA TYR A 3 -8.38 4.54 -9.73
C TYR A 3 -6.95 4.09 -9.44
N ILE A 4 -6.79 2.85 -8.95
CA ILE A 4 -5.48 2.24 -8.67
C ILE A 4 -5.19 1.21 -9.76
N ASN A 5 -4.13 1.44 -10.53
CA ASN A 5 -3.82 0.63 -11.70
C ASN A 5 -3.25 -0.75 -11.30
N LEU A 6 -3.12 -1.66 -12.29
CA LEU A 6 -2.66 -3.02 -12.04
C LEU A 6 -1.25 -3.09 -11.39
N LYS A 7 -0.31 -2.24 -11.81
CA LYS A 7 1.05 -2.22 -11.24
C LYS A 7 1.03 -1.78 -9.78
N GLU A 8 0.23 -0.76 -9.46
CA GLU A 8 0.03 -0.25 -8.11
C GLU A 8 -0.62 -1.30 -7.20
N ARG A 9 -1.68 -1.97 -7.69
CA ARG A 9 -2.36 -3.06 -6.95
C ARG A 9 -1.42 -4.24 -6.72
N TYR A 10 -0.61 -4.60 -7.71
CA TYR A 10 0.40 -5.65 -7.57
C TYR A 10 1.49 -5.27 -6.55
N PHE A 11 1.98 -4.04 -6.59
CA PHE A 11 2.94 -3.53 -5.61
C PHE A 11 2.39 -3.62 -4.19
N LEU A 12 1.16 -3.13 -3.97
CA LEU A 12 0.50 -3.18 -2.68
C LEU A 12 0.31 -4.62 -2.21
N ALA A 13 -0.23 -5.50 -3.06
CA ALA A 13 -0.46 -6.90 -2.73
C ALA A 13 0.83 -7.62 -2.31
N LYS A 14 1.90 -7.49 -3.10
CA LYS A 14 3.20 -8.12 -2.82
C LYS A 14 3.77 -7.67 -1.46
N ASN A 15 3.72 -6.37 -1.19
CA ASN A 15 4.27 -5.81 0.05
C ASN A 15 3.41 -6.13 1.28
N LEU A 16 2.08 -6.08 1.14
CA LEU A 16 1.14 -6.47 2.18
C LEU A 16 1.25 -7.95 2.54
N MET A 17 1.38 -8.84 1.56
CA MET A 17 1.60 -10.28 1.80
C MET A 17 2.90 -10.52 2.57
N LYS A 18 3.98 -9.80 2.23
CA LYS A 18 5.27 -9.88 2.96
C LYS A 18 5.13 -9.38 4.41
N LEU A 19 4.34 -8.33 4.63
CA LEU A 19 4.06 -7.79 5.97
C LEU A 19 3.20 -8.73 6.81
N ALA A 20 2.19 -9.38 6.22
CA ALA A 20 1.27 -10.26 6.94
C ALA A 20 2.00 -11.36 7.74
N GLY A 21 3.10 -11.89 7.21
CA GLY A 21 3.93 -12.89 7.90
C GLY A 21 4.68 -12.38 9.13
N LYS A 22 4.86 -11.06 9.28
CA LYS A 22 5.67 -10.42 10.34
C LYS A 22 4.85 -9.52 11.27
N SER A 23 3.57 -9.28 10.95
CA SER A 23 2.73 -8.28 11.62
C SER A 23 1.95 -8.82 12.83
N LYS A 24 1.62 -7.91 13.75
CA LYS A 24 0.76 -8.18 14.91
C LYS A 24 -0.65 -8.59 14.46
N LYS A 25 -1.41 -9.26 15.34
CA LYS A 25 -2.73 -9.82 15.01
C LYS A 25 -3.71 -8.77 14.46
N LYS A 26 -3.71 -7.54 15.01
CA LYS A 26 -4.57 -6.43 14.54
C LYS A 26 -4.23 -6.03 13.10
N ASP A 27 -2.96 -5.80 12.81
CA ASP A 27 -2.48 -5.42 11.48
C ASP A 27 -2.77 -6.51 10.44
N ARG A 28 -2.69 -7.80 10.83
CA ARG A 28 -3.03 -8.91 9.93
C ARG A 28 -4.48 -8.88 9.46
N PHE A 29 -5.43 -8.45 10.30
CA PHE A 29 -6.83 -8.29 9.89
C PHE A 29 -7.00 -7.16 8.88
N ILE A 30 -6.37 -6.01 9.13
CA ILE A 30 -6.40 -4.86 8.20
C ILE A 30 -5.77 -5.26 6.86
N ILE A 31 -4.60 -5.91 6.89
CA ILE A 31 -3.92 -6.41 5.70
C ILE A 31 -4.81 -7.37 4.91
N ALA A 32 -5.44 -8.35 5.57
CA ALA A 32 -6.33 -9.29 4.91
C ALA A 32 -7.56 -8.59 4.28
N SER A 33 -8.14 -7.61 4.98
CA SER A 33 -9.24 -6.81 4.47
C SER A 33 -8.86 -6.04 3.19
N ILE A 34 -7.70 -5.39 3.19
CA ILE A 34 -7.18 -4.68 2.01
C ILE A 34 -6.90 -5.66 0.87
N LEU A 35 -6.26 -6.80 1.15
CA LEU A 35 -5.95 -7.81 0.13
C LEU A 35 -7.21 -8.39 -0.54
N ASN A 36 -8.31 -8.54 0.20
CA ASN A 36 -9.59 -8.97 -0.38
C ASN A 36 -10.17 -7.93 -1.34
N LYS A 37 -9.87 -6.65 -1.15
CA LYS A 37 -10.36 -5.55 -1.97
C LYS A 37 -9.42 -5.21 -3.13
N ILE A 38 -8.14 -5.57 -3.05
CA ILE A 38 -7.10 -5.22 -4.04
C ILE A 38 -7.38 -5.77 -5.45
N GLY A 39 -8.24 -6.78 -5.56
CA GLY A 39 -8.69 -7.31 -6.85
C GLY A 39 -9.53 -6.31 -7.66
N ASP A 40 -10.13 -5.31 -7.00
CA ASP A 40 -10.97 -4.29 -7.60
C ASP A 40 -10.16 -3.01 -7.87
N PRO A 41 -10.09 -2.51 -9.12
CA PRO A 41 -9.48 -1.21 -9.42
C PRO A 41 -10.16 -0.02 -8.74
N ASP A 42 -11.45 -0.14 -8.41
CA ASP A 42 -12.27 0.89 -7.76
C ASP A 42 -12.47 0.58 -6.26
N MET A 43 -11.53 -0.14 -5.65
CA MET A 43 -11.63 -0.57 -4.26
C MET A 43 -11.91 0.57 -3.29
N VAL A 44 -12.90 0.35 -2.42
CA VAL A 44 -13.27 1.30 -1.37
C VAL A 44 -12.62 0.88 -0.05
N LEU A 45 -11.66 1.70 0.38
CA LEU A 45 -10.97 1.52 1.64
C LEU A 45 -11.69 2.26 2.76
N THR A 46 -11.70 1.67 3.95
CA THR A 46 -12.13 2.37 5.17
C THR A 46 -11.07 3.38 5.60
N HIS A 47 -11.44 4.31 6.48
CA HIS A 47 -10.48 5.28 7.03
C HIS A 47 -9.28 4.59 7.71
N GLU A 48 -9.51 3.49 8.43
CA GLU A 48 -8.43 2.72 9.07
C GLU A 48 -7.51 2.05 8.05
N GLU A 49 -8.07 1.49 6.97
CA GLU A 49 -7.30 0.87 5.88
C GLU A 49 -6.47 1.89 5.11
N THR A 50 -7.06 3.04 4.75
CA THR A 50 -6.36 4.15 4.11
C THR A 50 -5.23 4.67 4.99
N GLY A 51 -5.50 4.89 6.29
CA GLY A 51 -4.47 5.35 7.23
C GLY A 51 -3.33 4.34 7.37
N PHE A 52 -3.65 3.05 7.45
CA PHE A 52 -2.66 1.98 7.48
C PHE A 52 -1.78 1.98 6.23
N LEU A 53 -2.38 2.05 5.04
CA LEU A 53 -1.63 2.06 3.78
C LEU A 53 -0.77 3.31 3.62
N LYS A 54 -1.28 4.50 3.95
CA LYS A 54 -0.50 5.74 3.89
C LYS A 54 0.74 5.66 4.76
N ASN A 55 0.59 5.17 5.99
CA ASN A 55 1.73 4.98 6.89
C ASN A 55 2.75 3.99 6.31
N LYS A 56 2.31 2.92 5.64
CA LYS A 56 3.23 1.97 4.99
C LYS A 56 3.90 2.55 3.75
N LEU A 57 3.17 3.29 2.93
CA LEU A 57 3.72 4.00 1.78
C LEU A 57 4.76 5.03 2.21
N ASP A 58 4.56 5.70 3.34
CA ASP A 58 5.56 6.61 3.91
C ASP A 58 6.84 5.88 4.31
N CYS A 59 6.73 4.73 5.00
CA CYS A 59 7.92 3.92 5.27
C CYS A 59 8.65 3.47 4.00
N TYR A 60 7.93 3.08 2.95
CA TYR A 60 8.56 2.71 1.67
C TYR A 60 9.17 3.90 0.96
N LEU A 61 8.57 5.08 1.10
CA LEU A 61 9.10 6.31 0.50
C LEU A 61 10.40 6.72 1.18
N ASP A 62 10.46 6.65 2.50
CA ASP A 62 11.68 6.91 3.27
C ASP A 62 12.79 5.94 2.85
N GLU A 63 12.50 4.63 2.76
CA GLU A 63 13.46 3.63 2.28
C GLU A 63 13.93 3.91 0.83
N ALA A 64 13.05 4.35 -0.05
CA ALA A 64 13.41 4.70 -1.43
C ALA A 64 14.27 5.98 -1.50
N MET A 65 13.99 6.96 -0.64
CA MET A 65 14.77 8.19 -0.49
C MET A 65 16.19 7.90 0.03
N ASP A 66 16.31 7.04 1.03
CA ASP A 66 17.61 6.60 1.56
C ASP A 66 18.46 5.90 0.49
N ASN A 67 17.81 5.09 -0.35
CA ASN A 67 18.45 4.39 -1.48
C ASN A 67 18.64 5.27 -2.73
N ARG A 68 18.16 6.53 -2.72
CA ARG A 68 18.18 7.45 -3.88
C ARG A 68 17.54 6.87 -5.14
N ASP A 69 16.50 6.04 -4.98
CA ASP A 69 15.75 5.46 -6.09
C ASP A 69 14.63 6.41 -6.53
N GLU A 70 14.98 7.33 -7.45
CA GLU A 70 14.06 8.35 -7.97
C GLU A 70 12.78 7.76 -8.58
N HIS A 71 12.89 6.61 -9.27
CA HIS A 71 11.75 5.95 -9.88
C HIS A 71 10.77 5.42 -8.82
N SER A 72 11.29 4.78 -7.78
CA SER A 72 10.47 4.30 -6.67
C SER A 72 9.85 5.46 -5.89
N ILE A 73 10.59 6.55 -5.68
CA ILE A 73 10.08 7.76 -5.01
C ILE A 73 8.88 8.34 -5.76
N GLU A 74 9.02 8.54 -7.08
CA GLU A 74 7.93 9.09 -7.90
C GLU A 74 6.71 8.17 -7.91
N PHE A 75 6.94 6.87 -8.09
CA PHE A 75 5.88 5.86 -8.05
C PHE A 75 5.11 5.87 -6.72
N LEU A 76 5.83 5.90 -5.59
CA LEU A 76 5.22 5.89 -4.26
C LEU A 76 4.46 7.18 -3.95
N LYS A 77 4.97 8.34 -4.36
CA LYS A 77 4.26 9.63 -4.24
C LYS A 77 2.94 9.59 -5.01
N ASN A 78 2.96 9.10 -6.26
CA ASN A 78 1.77 8.97 -7.10
C ASN A 78 0.77 7.95 -6.54
N LEU A 79 1.24 6.86 -5.93
CA LEU A 79 0.37 5.89 -5.29
C LEU A 79 -0.28 6.47 -4.01
N LYS A 80 0.48 7.22 -3.21
CA LYS A 80 -0.01 7.83 -1.96
C LYS A 80 -1.17 8.81 -2.17
N THR A 81 -1.20 9.54 -3.29
CA THR A 81 -2.31 10.47 -3.61
C THR A 81 -3.60 9.76 -3.99
N LYS A 82 -3.53 8.47 -4.32
CA LYS A 82 -4.68 7.66 -4.75
C LYS A 82 -5.31 6.85 -3.61
N VAL A 83 -4.58 6.65 -2.51
CA VAL A 83 -5.03 5.93 -1.31
C VAL A 83 -5.69 6.89 -0.32
#